data_AF-A0A2V1B6V4-F1
#
_entry.id   AF-A0A2V1B6V4-F1
#
_cell.length_a   1.000
_cell.length_b   1.000
_cell.length_c   1.000
_cell.angle_alpha   90.00
_cell.angle_beta   90.00
_cell.angle_gamma   90.00
#
_symmetry.space_group_name_H-M   'P 1'
#
loop_
_entity.id
_entity.type
_entity.pdbx_description
1 polymer ?
#
loop_
_entity_poly.entity_id
_entity_poly.type
_entity_poly.pdbx_seq_one_letter_code
_entity_poly.pdbx_strand_id
1 'polypeptide(L)'
;MRITMKLHALLAVVLLALPSLGKAQDKIDLQWWICDSNPQIVLQELGENSGDPDRQNPITYYDTRPPVYTQQGLMFRTKTRKGQEVSSLKLRFAKETPNVPDTVDCVSDRGSMW
;
A
#
# COMPACT_ATOMS: atom_id res chain seq x y z
N MET A 1 -8.16 27.08 40.68
CA MET A 1 -6.99 27.24 39.78
C MET A 1 -6.05 26.04 39.69
N ARG A 2 -5.98 25.13 40.68
CA ARG A 2 -5.13 23.92 40.61
C ARG A 2 -5.70 22.79 39.74
N ILE A 3 -7.02 22.66 39.66
CA ILE A 3 -7.69 21.55 38.96
C ILE A 3 -7.63 21.76 37.44
N THR A 4 -7.83 22.99 36.98
CA THR A 4 -7.70 23.37 35.57
C THR A 4 -6.29 23.11 35.05
N MET A 5 -5.22 23.53 35.76
CA MET A 5 -3.85 23.26 35.33
C MET A 5 -3.54 21.75 35.21
N LYS A 6 -4.07 20.92 36.12
CA LYS A 6 -3.90 19.46 36.05
C LYS A 6 -4.62 18.84 34.85
N LEU A 7 -5.81 19.34 34.52
CA LEU A 7 -6.56 18.87 33.34
C LEU A 7 -5.85 19.24 32.04
N HIS A 8 -5.27 20.44 31.95
CA HIS A 8 -4.50 20.86 30.77
C HIS A 8 -3.19 20.09 30.64
N ALA A 9 -2.53 19.76 31.77
CA ALA A 9 -1.35 18.91 31.77
C ALA A 9 -1.68 17.47 31.31
N LEU A 10 -2.80 16.90 31.79
CA LEU A 10 -3.28 15.59 31.33
C LEU A 10 -3.65 15.60 29.84
N LEU A 11 -4.34 16.63 29.38
CA LEU A 11 -4.70 16.79 27.97
C LEU A 11 -3.46 16.93 27.09
N ALA A 12 -2.45 17.68 27.53
CA ALA A 12 -1.18 17.82 26.83
C ALA A 12 -0.43 16.49 26.74
N VAL A 13 -0.41 15.68 27.82
CA VAL A 13 0.20 14.35 27.81
C VAL A 13 -0.52 13.40 26.85
N VAL A 14 -1.86 13.43 26.82
CA VAL A 14 -2.66 12.62 25.88
C VAL A 14 -2.41 13.04 24.44
N LEU A 15 -2.39 14.34 24.14
CA LEU A 15 -2.11 14.88 22.81
C LEU A 15 -0.69 14.56 22.33
N LEU A 16 0.29 14.53 23.24
CA LEU A 16 1.68 14.14 22.92
C LEU A 16 1.87 12.62 22.76
N ALA A 17 1.01 11.80 23.37
CA ALA A 17 1.07 10.34 23.28
C ALA A 17 0.26 9.75 22.10
N LEU A 18 -0.66 10.51 21.51
CA LEU A 18 -1.44 10.10 20.34
C LEU A 18 -0.59 9.76 19.07
N PRO A 19 0.45 10.53 18.69
CA PRO A 19 1.21 10.22 17.47
C PRO A 19 2.08 8.95 17.56
N SER A 20 2.39 8.45 18.76
CA SER A 20 3.19 7.22 18.92
C SER A 20 2.37 5.93 18.80
N LEU A 21 1.04 6.01 18.77
CA LEU A 21 0.16 4.87 18.45
C LEU A 21 0.02 4.63 16.94
N GLY A 22 0.42 5.60 16.11
CA GLY A 22 0.48 5.44 14.66
C GLY A 22 1.67 4.56 14.26
N LYS A 23 1.57 3.24 14.43
CA LYS A 23 2.51 2.33 13.77
C LYS A 23 2.19 2.27 12.28
N ALA A 24 2.71 3.24 11.52
CA ALA A 24 2.99 3.02 10.11
C ALA A 24 4.09 1.94 10.05
N GLN A 25 3.69 0.69 9.88
CA GLN A 25 4.63 -0.40 9.72
C GLN A 25 5.22 -0.24 8.32
N ASP A 26 6.41 0.35 8.24
CA ASP A 26 7.16 0.50 6.99
C ASP A 26 7.31 -0.88 6.33
N LYS A 27 6.48 -1.15 5.33
CA LYS A 27 6.52 -2.37 4.53
C LYS A 27 7.47 -2.12 3.37
N ILE A 28 8.65 -2.72 3.45
CA ILE A 28 9.62 -2.76 2.35
C ILE A 28 9.34 -4.03 1.57
N ASP A 29 8.82 -3.89 0.36
CA ASP A 29 8.64 -5.02 -0.55
C ASP A 29 9.94 -5.23 -1.34
N LEU A 30 10.50 -6.43 -1.26
CA LEU A 30 11.60 -6.86 -2.10
C LEU A 30 11.04 -7.54 -3.34
N GLN A 31 11.43 -7.07 -4.53
CA GLN A 31 11.04 -7.65 -5.80
C GLN A 31 12.29 -8.07 -6.57
N TRP A 32 12.27 -9.27 -7.14
CA TRP A 32 13.32 -9.80 -8.01
C TRP A 32 12.70 -10.59 -9.16
N TRP A 33 13.46 -10.75 -10.23
CA TRP A 33 13.06 -11.57 -11.36
C TRP A 33 13.53 -13.01 -11.15
N ILE A 34 12.66 -13.97 -11.46
CA ILE A 34 13.00 -15.40 -11.49
C ILE A 34 13.17 -15.78 -12.96
N CYS A 35 14.33 -16.32 -13.31
CA CYS A 35 14.65 -16.76 -14.69
C CYS A 35 14.39 -18.26 -14.91
N ASP A 36 13.66 -18.90 -14.00
CA ASP A 36 13.34 -20.32 -14.11
C ASP A 36 12.17 -20.54 -15.08
N SER A 37 12.26 -21.60 -15.87
CA SER A 37 11.19 -22.07 -16.76
C SER A 37 9.92 -22.48 -16.00
N ASN A 38 10.04 -22.84 -14.72
CA ASN A 38 8.93 -23.21 -13.86
C ASN A 38 8.98 -22.40 -12.55
N PRO A 39 8.36 -21.21 -12.49
CA PRO A 39 8.38 -20.36 -11.30
C PRO A 39 7.70 -21.01 -10.08
N GLN A 40 6.86 -22.02 -10.27
CA GLN A 40 6.20 -22.73 -9.16
C GLN A 40 7.20 -23.52 -8.31
N ILE A 41 8.25 -24.07 -8.93
CA ILE A 41 9.32 -24.77 -8.21
C ILE A 41 10.05 -23.78 -7.30
N VAL A 42 10.38 -22.60 -7.81
CA VAL A 42 11.07 -21.56 -7.02
C VAL A 42 10.20 -21.09 -5.84
N LEU A 43 8.89 -20.91 -6.05
CA LEU A 43 7.97 -20.57 -4.97
C LEU A 43 7.87 -21.66 -3.90
N GLN A 44 7.88 -22.93 -4.30
CA GLN A 44 7.89 -24.07 -3.38
C GLN A 44 9.17 -24.12 -2.54
N GLU A 45 10.34 -23.94 -3.16
CA GLU A 45 11.63 -23.85 -2.45
C GLU A 45 11.69 -22.69 -1.45
N LEU A 46 10.99 -21.58 -1.75
CA LEU A 46 10.82 -20.45 -0.83
C LEU A 46 9.79 -20.72 0.29
N GLY A 47 9.22 -21.92 0.36
CA GLY A 47 8.28 -22.35 1.39
C GLY A 47 6.82 -22.01 1.13
N GLU A 48 6.48 -21.56 -0.09
CA GLU A 48 5.08 -21.29 -0.47
C GLU A 48 4.41 -22.59 -0.94
N ASN A 49 3.85 -23.34 0.03
CA ASN A 49 3.28 -24.68 -0.20
C ASN A 49 1.84 -24.68 -0.75
N SER A 50 1.17 -23.53 -0.73
CA SER A 50 -0.18 -23.35 -1.27
C SER A 50 -0.30 -21.93 -1.81
N GLY A 51 -0.30 -21.78 -3.13
CA GLY A 51 -0.44 -20.46 -3.75
C GLY A 51 -1.79 -19.86 -3.37
N ASP A 52 -1.77 -18.66 -2.77
CA ASP A 52 -2.98 -17.88 -2.54
C ASP A 52 -3.71 -17.73 -3.90
N PRO A 53 -4.94 -18.25 -4.05
CA PRO A 53 -5.67 -18.17 -5.32
C PRO A 53 -5.86 -16.72 -5.77
N ASP A 54 -5.89 -15.76 -4.84
CA ASP A 54 -5.96 -14.34 -5.19
C ASP A 54 -4.71 -13.83 -5.93
N ARG A 55 -3.54 -14.45 -5.72
CA ARG A 55 -2.28 -14.07 -6.41
C ARG A 55 -2.25 -14.50 -7.87
N GLN A 56 -3.12 -15.43 -8.26
CA GLN A 56 -3.24 -15.92 -9.65
C GLN A 56 -4.24 -15.11 -10.47
N ASN A 57 -5.05 -14.27 -9.83
CA ASN A 57 -6.05 -13.47 -10.52
C ASN A 57 -5.36 -12.46 -11.46
N PRO A 58 -5.84 -12.33 -12.71
CA PRO A 58 -5.29 -11.36 -13.64
C PRO A 58 -5.51 -9.93 -13.13
N ILE A 59 -4.57 -9.06 -13.46
CA ILE A 59 -4.66 -7.62 -13.19
C ILE A 59 -4.80 -6.92 -14.53
N THR A 60 -5.85 -6.11 -14.68
CA THR A 60 -6.05 -5.28 -15.88
C THR A 60 -5.55 -3.87 -15.60
N TYR A 61 -4.73 -3.34 -16.51
CA TYR A 61 -4.21 -1.97 -16.46
C TYR A 61 -4.90 -1.10 -17.50
N TYR A 62 -5.19 0.15 -17.12
CA TYR A 62 -5.87 1.12 -17.98
C TYR A 62 -4.98 2.32 -18.23
N ASP A 63 -4.78 2.64 -19.51
CA ASP A 63 -4.09 3.84 -19.98
C ASP A 63 -4.77 4.38 -21.25
N THR A 64 -4.27 5.51 -21.72
CA THR A 64 -4.64 6.15 -22.97
C THR A 64 -3.82 5.59 -24.14
N ARG A 65 -4.19 5.96 -25.37
CA ARG A 65 -3.42 5.67 -26.59
C ARG A 65 -3.12 6.99 -27.30
N PRO A 66 -1.88 7.51 -27.28
CA PRO A 66 -0.67 6.95 -26.65
C PRO A 66 -0.74 6.96 -25.10
N PRO A 67 0.09 6.16 -24.40
CA PRO A 67 0.07 6.09 -22.93
C PRO A 67 0.48 7.41 -22.28
N VAL A 68 -0.32 7.90 -21.33
CA VAL A 68 -0.11 9.18 -20.63
C VAL A 68 -0.11 8.98 -19.11
N TYR A 69 -0.98 8.12 -18.58
CA TYR A 69 -1.13 7.94 -17.13
C TYR A 69 0.14 7.32 -16.54
N THR A 70 0.66 6.25 -17.16
CA THR A 70 1.88 5.59 -16.69
C THR A 70 3.08 6.54 -16.72
N GLN A 71 3.17 7.40 -17.75
CA GLN A 71 4.24 8.40 -17.88
C GLN A 71 4.19 9.46 -16.78
N GLN A 72 3.00 9.79 -16.28
CA GLN A 72 2.79 10.74 -15.19
C GLN A 72 2.88 10.11 -13.80
N GLY A 73 3.24 8.83 -13.70
CA GLY A 73 3.29 8.15 -12.43
C GLY A 73 1.92 7.75 -11.89
N LEU A 74 0.94 7.48 -12.76
CA LEU A 74 -0.39 6.99 -12.41
C LEU A 74 -0.60 5.58 -12.97
N MET A 75 -1.16 4.68 -12.16
CA MET A 75 -1.57 3.35 -12.63
C MET A 75 -2.98 3.04 -12.15
N PHE A 76 -3.93 3.05 -13.09
CA PHE A 76 -5.29 2.56 -12.88
C PHE A 76 -5.33 1.06 -13.13
N ARG A 77 -5.86 0.30 -12.19
CA ARG A 77 -5.98 -1.15 -12.33
C ARG A 77 -7.22 -1.74 -11.66
N THR A 78 -7.69 -2.84 -12.20
CA THR A 78 -8.68 -3.72 -11.58
C THR A 78 -8.05 -5.07 -11.28
N LYS A 79 -8.44 -5.66 -10.16
CA LYS A 79 -8.05 -7.03 -9.77
C LYS A 79 -9.18 -7.70 -9.04
N THR A 80 -9.24 -9.03 -9.11
CA THR A 80 -10.12 -9.82 -8.24
C THR A 80 -9.39 -10.15 -6.95
N ARG A 81 -10.02 -9.90 -5.80
CA ARG A 81 -9.53 -10.28 -4.47
C ARG A 81 -10.68 -10.91 -3.71
N LYS A 82 -10.51 -12.15 -3.22
CA LYS A 82 -11.54 -12.93 -2.51
C LYS A 82 -12.86 -12.99 -3.28
N GLY A 83 -12.79 -13.14 -4.60
CA GLY A 83 -13.97 -13.19 -5.49
C GLY A 83 -14.66 -11.85 -5.74
N GLN A 84 -14.13 -10.73 -5.22
CA GLN A 84 -14.67 -9.39 -5.47
C GLN A 84 -13.75 -8.60 -6.40
N GLU A 85 -14.34 -7.85 -7.33
CA GLU A 85 -13.58 -6.91 -8.17
C GLU A 85 -13.21 -5.67 -7.36
N VAL A 86 -11.93 -5.32 -7.36
CA VAL A 86 -11.37 -4.16 -6.67
C VAL A 86 -10.68 -3.28 -7.70
N SER A 87 -11.18 -2.05 -7.85
CA SER A 87 -10.53 -0.98 -8.58
C SER A 87 -9.53 -0.27 -7.68
N SER A 88 -8.32 0.00 -8.17
CA SER A 88 -7.30 0.73 -7.42
C SER A 88 -6.49 1.67 -8.32
N LEU A 89 -6.05 2.78 -7.75
CA LEU A 89 -5.15 3.74 -8.37
C LEU A 89 -3.84 3.77 -7.57
N LYS A 90 -2.70 3.51 -8.22
CA LYS A 90 -1.38 3.80 -7.64
C LYS A 90 -0.88 5.13 -8.19
N LEU A 91 -0.42 6.02 -7.30
CA LEU A 91 0.16 7.31 -7.65
C LEU A 91 1.61 7.37 -7.17
N ARG A 92 2.51 7.93 -7.99
CA ARG A 92 3.85 8.33 -7.55
C ARG A 92 3.78 9.72 -6.92
N PHE A 93 4.16 9.83 -5.65
CA PHE A 93 4.39 11.12 -5.03
C PHE A 93 5.88 11.44 -5.00
N ALA A 94 6.27 12.65 -5.42
CA ALA A 94 7.64 13.13 -5.27
C ALA A 94 8.00 13.44 -3.80
N LYS A 95 6.98 13.71 -2.97
CA LYS A 95 7.08 13.97 -1.53
C LYS A 95 5.76 13.52 -0.90
N GLU A 96 5.80 12.93 0.29
CA GLU A 96 4.59 12.54 1.03
C GLU A 96 3.62 13.72 1.12
N THR A 97 2.35 13.49 0.74
CA THR A 97 1.33 14.53 0.77
C THR A 97 0.42 14.32 1.99
N PRO A 98 0.28 15.32 2.88
CA PRO A 98 -0.59 15.20 4.05
C PRO A 98 -2.09 15.31 3.70
N ASN A 99 -2.43 15.65 2.46
CA ASN A 99 -3.79 15.96 2.00
C ASN A 99 -4.44 14.78 1.28
N VAL A 100 -4.40 13.59 1.88
CA VAL A 100 -5.19 12.45 1.40
C VAL A 100 -6.60 12.60 1.98
N PRO A 101 -7.68 12.60 1.15
CA PRO A 101 -9.04 12.62 1.66
C PRO A 101 -9.33 11.38 2.52
N ASP A 102 -10.04 11.56 3.64
CA ASP A 102 -10.41 10.47 4.55
C ASP A 102 -11.28 9.38 3.90
N THR A 103 -11.81 9.65 2.70
CA THR A 103 -12.60 8.70 1.90
C THR A 103 -11.75 7.70 1.12
N VAL A 104 -10.42 7.77 1.19
CA VAL A 104 -9.51 6.90 0.45
C VAL A 104 -8.66 6.08 1.41
N ASP A 105 -8.76 4.76 1.29
CA ASP A 105 -7.87 3.84 1.99
C ASP A 105 -6.49 3.86 1.32
N CYS A 106 -5.59 4.68 1.87
CA CYS A 106 -4.19 4.73 1.42
C CYS A 106 -3.39 3.54 1.95
N VAL A 107 -2.99 2.65 1.05
CA VAL A 107 -2.03 1.59 1.33
C VAL A 107 -0.67 2.04 0.80
N SER A 108 0.26 2.38 1.70
CA SER A 108 1.63 2.73 1.33
C SER A 108 2.40 1.46 0.96
N ASP A 109 2.59 1.21 -0.34
CA ASP A 109 3.54 0.23 -0.85
C ASP A 109 4.81 1.00 -1.27
N ARG A 110 5.93 0.85 -0.54
CA ARG A 110 7.26 1.23 -1.06
C ARG A 110 7.84 0.16 -2.00
N GLY A 111 7.03 -0.81 -2.45
CA GLY A 111 7.37 -1.75 -3.50
C GLY A 111 7.24 -1.13 -4.88
N SER A 112 8.36 -0.68 -5.43
CA SER A 112 8.43 -0.15 -6.79
C SER A 112 8.04 -1.21 -7.82
N MET A 113 6.95 -0.97 -8.55
CA MET A 113 6.82 -1.42 -9.94
C MET A 113 6.59 -0.16 -10.76
N TRP A 114 7.71 0.45 -11.13
CA TRP A 114 7.81 1.38 -12.24
C TRP A 114 8.76 0.75 -13.24
#